data_AF-A0A1L3ZY80-F1
#
_entry.id   AF-A0A1L3ZY80-F1
#
_cell.length_a   1.000
_cell.length_b   1.000
_cell.length_c   1.000
_cell.angle_alpha   90.00
_cell.angle_beta   90.00
_cell.angle_gamma   90.00
#
_symmetry.space_group_name_H-M   'P 1'
#
loop_
_entity.id
_entity.type
_entity.pdbx_description
1 polymer ?
#
loop_
_entity_poly.entity_id
_entity_poly.type
_entity_poly.pdbx_seq_one_letter_code
_entity_poly.pdbx_strand_id
1 'polypeptide(L)'
;MEDEDKPLAQMSLAELHGRRDAASTHMTYLKGVIADIDAEVAGRLSGSAASAFEQAGKVHGTMTLPLQDGMSAKVEISKKVEWDSDVLMRVAQTMPWERVTSVFKIAFAVPEKIYEGIQAVDPVLTKTIDTARTVKYGAPKITLVKEA
;
A
#
# COMPACT_ATOMS: atom_id res chain seq x y z
N MET A 1 -24.51 -7.83 32.22
CA MET A 1 -23.70 -6.85 31.46
C MET A 1 -22.52 -6.53 32.35
N GLU A 2 -21.54 -7.43 32.44
CA GLU A 2 -20.53 -7.44 33.53
C GLU A 2 -19.19 -8.07 33.12
N ASP A 3 -18.83 -8.05 31.83
CA ASP A 3 -17.58 -8.69 31.34
C ASP A 3 -16.68 -7.74 30.52
N GLU A 4 -16.91 -6.43 30.53
CA GLU A 4 -16.09 -5.49 29.73
C GLU A 4 -14.76 -5.07 30.38
N ASP A 5 -14.55 -5.37 31.67
CA ASP A 5 -13.46 -4.75 32.44
C ASP A 5 -12.34 -5.71 32.89
N LYS A 6 -12.37 -6.98 32.46
CA LYS A 6 -11.27 -7.91 32.74
C LYS A 6 -9.99 -7.42 32.03
N PRO A 7 -8.86 -7.22 32.75
CA PRO A 7 -7.60 -6.82 32.12
C PRO A 7 -7.15 -7.84 31.06
N LEU A 8 -6.62 -7.38 29.92
CA LEU A 8 -6.16 -8.26 28.83
C LEU A 8 -5.17 -9.34 29.32
N ALA A 9 -4.33 -9.00 30.31
CA ALA A 9 -3.36 -9.91 30.91
C ALA A 9 -3.99 -11.10 31.66
N GLN A 10 -5.27 -11.02 32.02
CA GLN A 10 -5.99 -12.06 32.76
C GLN A 10 -6.92 -12.89 31.85
N MET A 11 -7.06 -12.51 30.58
CA MET A 11 -7.90 -13.20 29.61
C MET A 11 -7.20 -14.46 29.06
N SER A 12 -7.96 -15.53 28.90
CA SER A 12 -7.55 -16.72 28.15
C SER A 12 -7.39 -16.39 26.66
N LEU A 13 -6.66 -17.24 25.93
CA LEU A 13 -6.49 -17.08 24.48
C LEU A 13 -7.83 -17.10 23.73
N ALA A 14 -8.82 -17.86 24.21
CA ALA A 14 -10.15 -17.89 23.63
C ALA A 14 -10.91 -16.56 23.83
N GLU A 15 -10.84 -15.98 25.04
CA GLU A 15 -11.42 -14.66 25.33
C GLU A 15 -10.73 -13.56 24.50
N LEU A 16 -9.39 -13.60 24.39
CA LEU A 16 -8.62 -12.67 23.57
C LEU A 16 -8.99 -12.76 22.08
N HIS A 17 -9.14 -13.97 21.54
CA HIS A 17 -9.61 -14.20 20.17
C HIS A 17 -11.00 -13.61 19.95
N GLY A 18 -11.97 -13.95 20.83
CA GLY A 18 -13.35 -13.44 20.74
C GLY A 18 -13.41 -11.91 20.79
N ARG A 19 -12.66 -11.28 21.71
CA ARG A 19 -12.60 -9.81 21.82
C ARG A 19 -11.95 -9.17 20.60
N ARG A 20 -10.86 -9.75 20.08
CA ARG A 20 -10.19 -9.29 18.86
C ARG A 20 -11.13 -9.34 17.65
N ASP A 21 -11.88 -10.42 17.49
CA ASP A 21 -12.80 -10.59 16.35
C ASP A 21 -14.00 -9.65 16.44
N ALA A 22 -14.56 -9.46 17.64
CA ALA A 22 -15.61 -8.46 17.86
C ALA A 22 -15.10 -7.04 17.52
N ALA A 23 -13.93 -6.67 18.01
CA ALA A 23 -13.31 -5.37 17.70
C ALA A 23 -13.00 -5.22 16.20
N SER A 24 -12.51 -6.28 15.55
CA SER A 24 -12.21 -6.28 14.11
C SER A 24 -13.49 -6.13 13.26
N THR A 25 -14.58 -6.77 13.68
CA THR A 25 -15.89 -6.65 13.03
C THR A 25 -16.43 -5.24 13.18
N HIS A 26 -16.37 -4.68 14.40
CA HIS A 26 -16.83 -3.33 14.66
C HIS A 26 -16.00 -2.28 13.89
N MET A 27 -14.67 -2.43 13.85
CA MET A 27 -13.80 -1.58 13.05
C MET A 27 -14.13 -1.66 11.56
N THR A 28 -14.39 -2.86 11.03
CA THR A 28 -14.78 -3.05 9.63
C THR A 28 -16.09 -2.34 9.32
N TYR A 29 -17.08 -2.47 10.21
CA TYR A 29 -18.35 -1.77 10.09
C TYR A 29 -18.17 -0.25 10.07
N LEU A 30 -17.45 0.32 11.05
CA LEU A 30 -17.21 1.76 11.12
C LEU A 30 -16.43 2.28 9.90
N LYS A 31 -15.47 1.52 9.39
CA LYS A 31 -14.77 1.86 8.13
C LYS A 31 -15.72 1.91 6.95
N GLY A 32 -16.69 1.00 6.87
CA GLY A 32 -17.74 1.04 5.86
C GLY A 32 -18.60 2.30 5.95
N VAL A 33 -19.07 2.63 7.16
CA VAL A 33 -19.86 3.85 7.40
C VAL A 33 -19.08 5.11 7.03
N ILE A 34 -17.80 5.19 7.39
CA ILE A 34 -16.93 6.32 7.00
C ILE A 34 -16.81 6.39 5.46
N ALA A 35 -16.58 5.26 4.80
CA ALA A 35 -16.46 5.22 3.34
C ALA A 35 -17.74 5.70 2.63
N ASP A 36 -18.92 5.33 3.15
CA ASP A 36 -20.21 5.78 2.61
C ASP A 36 -20.39 7.30 2.77
N ILE A 37 -20.02 7.84 3.95
CA ILE A 37 -20.05 9.29 4.21
C ILE A 37 -19.07 10.03 3.28
N ASP A 38 -17.84 9.54 3.17
CA ASP A 38 -16.81 10.13 2.31
C ASP A 38 -17.24 10.10 0.83
N ALA A 39 -17.88 9.02 0.38
CA ALA A 39 -18.42 8.91 -0.98
C ALA A 39 -19.54 9.95 -1.24
N GLU A 40 -20.45 10.14 -0.28
CA GLU A 40 -21.50 11.15 -0.39
C GLU A 40 -20.92 12.57 -0.40
N VAL A 41 -19.94 12.87 0.46
CA VAL A 41 -19.24 14.17 0.49
C VAL A 41 -18.52 14.42 -0.83
N ALA A 42 -17.79 13.41 -1.35
CA ALA A 42 -17.11 13.50 -2.64
C ALA A 42 -18.11 13.71 -3.79
N GLY A 43 -19.24 13.00 -3.79
CA GLY A 43 -20.31 13.17 -4.76
C GLY A 43 -20.83 14.61 -4.79
N ARG A 44 -21.16 15.17 -3.62
CA ARG A 44 -21.67 16.54 -3.49
C ARG A 44 -20.66 17.62 -3.89
N LEU A 45 -19.37 17.41 -3.61
CA LEU A 45 -18.33 18.41 -3.84
C LEU A 45 -17.60 18.24 -5.19
N SER A 46 -17.80 17.14 -5.90
CA SER A 46 -17.11 16.81 -7.17
C SER A 46 -17.28 17.90 -8.24
N GLY A 47 -18.49 18.44 -8.39
CA GLY A 47 -18.77 19.52 -9.34
C GLY A 47 -18.04 20.82 -8.96
N SER A 48 -18.13 21.22 -7.69
CA SER A 48 -17.43 22.42 -7.17
C SER A 48 -15.91 22.28 -7.26
N ALA A 49 -15.38 21.08 -7.02
CA ALA A 49 -13.98 20.74 -7.19
C ALA A 49 -13.55 20.91 -8.65
N ALA A 50 -14.26 20.29 -9.60
CA ALA A 50 -13.92 20.38 -11.02
C ALA A 50 -13.92 21.84 -11.52
N SER A 51 -14.97 22.60 -11.19
CA SER A 51 -15.05 24.02 -11.56
C SER A 51 -13.93 24.86 -10.95
N ALA A 52 -13.53 24.59 -9.71
CA ALA A 52 -12.45 25.33 -9.07
C ALA A 52 -11.08 25.04 -9.72
N PHE A 53 -10.82 23.79 -10.12
CA PHE A 53 -9.62 23.43 -10.86
C PHE A 53 -9.59 24.08 -12.25
N GLU A 54 -10.72 24.08 -12.97
CA GLU A 54 -10.86 24.75 -14.27
C GLU A 54 -10.61 26.27 -14.16
N GLN A 55 -11.25 26.94 -13.19
CA GLN A 55 -11.05 28.38 -12.94
C GLN A 55 -9.62 28.72 -12.54
N ALA A 56 -8.94 27.82 -11.81
CA ALA A 56 -7.54 27.99 -11.44
C ALA A 56 -6.56 27.63 -12.58
N GLY A 57 -7.06 27.17 -13.74
CA GLY A 57 -6.22 26.69 -14.85
C GLY A 57 -5.38 25.48 -14.48
N LYS A 58 -5.77 24.72 -13.45
CA LYS A 58 -5.04 23.55 -12.94
C LYS A 58 -5.73 22.27 -13.37
N VAL A 59 -4.94 21.30 -13.83
CA VAL A 59 -5.43 19.94 -14.18
C VAL A 59 -5.13 18.92 -13.08
N HIS A 60 -4.19 19.23 -12.18
CA HIS A 60 -3.79 18.38 -11.06
C HIS A 60 -3.23 19.23 -9.90
N GLY A 61 -3.09 18.63 -8.71
CA GLY A 61 -2.55 19.25 -7.52
C GLY A 61 -3.56 19.31 -6.37
N THR A 62 -3.25 20.12 -5.35
CA THR A 62 -4.09 20.29 -4.16
C THR A 62 -4.69 21.69 -4.13
N MET A 63 -5.97 21.79 -3.76
CA MET A 63 -6.70 23.05 -3.55
C MET A 63 -7.51 22.99 -2.27
N THR A 64 -7.81 24.16 -1.69
CA THR A 64 -8.72 24.28 -0.54
C THR A 64 -9.90 25.14 -0.97
N LEU A 65 -11.10 24.62 -0.79
CA LEU A 65 -12.36 25.29 -1.13
C LEU A 65 -13.05 25.69 0.18
N PRO A 66 -13.31 26.98 0.42
CA PRO A 66 -14.15 27.37 1.54
C PRO A 66 -15.57 26.84 1.32
N LEU A 67 -16.14 26.26 2.37
CA LEU A 67 -17.53 25.80 2.42
C LEU A 67 -18.35 26.70 3.37
N GLN A 68 -19.64 26.43 3.46
CA GLN A 68 -20.50 27.04 4.49
C GLN A 68 -20.09 26.58 5.90
N ASP A 69 -20.58 27.29 6.91
CA ASP A 69 -20.40 26.94 8.33
C ASP A 69 -18.94 26.88 8.82
N GLY A 70 -18.04 27.65 8.18
CA GLY A 70 -16.64 27.72 8.57
C GLY A 70 -15.81 26.48 8.20
N MET A 71 -16.37 25.58 7.39
CA MET A 71 -15.64 24.41 6.89
C MET A 71 -14.83 24.75 5.64
N SER A 72 -13.82 23.93 5.36
CA SER A 72 -13.11 23.97 4.08
C SER A 72 -12.85 22.56 3.58
N ALA A 73 -13.04 22.34 2.27
CA ALA A 73 -12.73 21.08 1.62
C ALA A 73 -11.34 21.15 1.01
N LYS A 74 -10.47 20.24 1.43
CA LYS A 74 -9.20 19.98 0.75
C LYS A 74 -9.46 19.01 -0.40
N VAL A 75 -9.25 19.47 -1.62
CA VAL A 75 -9.40 18.66 -2.84
C VAL A 75 -8.03 18.37 -3.41
N GLU A 76 -7.77 17.12 -3.74
CA GLU A 76 -6.51 16.68 -4.35
C GLU A 76 -6.79 15.86 -5.61
N ILE A 77 -6.21 16.31 -6.74
CA ILE A 77 -6.21 15.56 -7.99
C ILE A 77 -4.77 15.12 -8.25
N SER A 78 -4.48 13.84 -8.02
CA SER A 78 -3.16 13.28 -8.25
C SER A 78 -2.91 13.07 -9.75
N LYS A 79 -1.76 13.54 -10.25
CA LYS A 79 -1.28 13.14 -11.57
C LYS A 79 -0.60 11.77 -11.47
N LYS A 80 -1.20 10.74 -12.05
CA LYS A 80 -0.54 9.45 -12.25
C LYS A 80 0.15 9.45 -13.61
N VAL A 81 1.46 9.21 -13.62
CA VAL A 81 2.20 8.95 -14.86
C VAL A 81 2.48 7.45 -14.89
N GLU A 82 1.91 6.77 -15.88
CA GLU A 82 2.18 5.37 -16.15
C GLU A 82 3.11 5.27 -17.36
N TRP A 83 4.04 4.32 -17.28
CA TRP A 83 5.01 4.09 -18.33
C TRP A 83 4.80 2.70 -18.90
N ASP A 84 4.82 2.60 -20.23
CA ASP A 84 4.84 1.31 -20.92
C ASP A 84 6.25 0.70 -20.77
N SER A 85 6.32 -0.40 -20.01
CA SER A 85 7.58 -1.06 -19.69
C SER A 85 8.25 -1.69 -20.91
N ASP A 86 7.45 -2.18 -21.88
CA ASP A 86 7.98 -2.81 -23.10
C ASP A 86 8.54 -1.77 -24.05
N VAL A 87 7.91 -0.59 -24.13
CA VAL A 87 8.46 0.55 -24.87
C VAL A 87 9.73 1.06 -24.18
N LEU A 88 9.70 1.24 -22.86
CA LEU A 88 10.86 1.70 -22.09
C LEU A 88 12.06 0.75 -22.20
N MET A 89 11.83 -0.57 -22.18
CA MET A 89 12.89 -1.55 -22.38
C MET A 89 13.51 -1.45 -23.78
N ARG A 90 12.68 -1.29 -24.82
CA ARG A 90 13.17 -1.06 -26.19
C ARG A 90 13.98 0.22 -26.30
N VAL A 91 13.57 1.29 -25.62
CA VAL A 91 14.34 2.54 -25.56
C VAL A 91 15.67 2.33 -24.82
N ALA A 92 15.68 1.59 -23.71
CA ALA A 92 16.92 1.31 -22.98
C ALA A 92 17.93 0.52 -23.84
N GLN A 93 17.45 -0.40 -24.67
CA GLN A 93 18.30 -1.19 -25.58
C GLN A 93 18.97 -0.38 -26.70
N THR A 94 18.45 0.81 -27.05
CA THR A 94 19.05 1.65 -28.10
C THR A 94 20.12 2.61 -27.57
N MET A 95 20.32 2.66 -26.25
CA MET A 95 21.24 3.60 -25.60
C MET A 95 22.45 2.89 -25.01
N PRO A 96 23.61 3.56 -24.91
CA PRO A 96 24.75 3.05 -24.14
C PRO A 96 24.37 2.83 -22.67
N TRP A 97 24.93 1.80 -22.04
CA TRP A 97 24.61 1.40 -20.67
C TRP A 97 24.76 2.52 -19.64
N GLU A 98 25.79 3.37 -19.80
CA GLU A 98 26.01 4.55 -18.96
C GLU A 98 24.80 5.49 -18.94
N ARG A 99 24.17 5.71 -20.10
CA ARG A 99 22.93 6.50 -20.21
C ARG A 99 21.75 5.78 -19.58
N VAL A 100 21.65 4.46 -19.78
CA VAL A 100 20.56 3.65 -19.18
C VAL A 100 20.58 3.78 -17.66
N THR A 101 21.73 3.62 -17.01
CA THR A 101 21.85 3.74 -15.55
C THR A 101 21.54 5.15 -15.02
N SER A 102 21.74 6.19 -15.84
CA SER A 102 21.44 7.59 -15.45
C SER A 102 19.96 7.96 -15.56
N VAL A 103 19.21 7.28 -16.43
CA VAL A 103 17.80 7.60 -16.75
C VAL A 103 16.83 6.63 -16.11
N PHE A 104 17.19 5.35 -16.06
CA PHE A 104 16.32 4.28 -15.56
C PHE A 104 16.67 3.91 -14.13
N LYS A 105 15.64 3.68 -13.31
CA LYS A 105 15.81 3.06 -12.00
C LYS A 105 16.06 1.56 -12.19
N ILE A 106 17.32 1.15 -12.12
CA ILE A 106 17.71 -0.26 -12.23
C ILE A 106 17.75 -0.88 -10.83
N ALA A 107 17.07 -2.01 -10.66
CA ALA A 107 17.10 -2.80 -9.44
C ALA A 107 17.68 -4.18 -9.74
N PHE A 108 18.79 -4.52 -9.11
CA PHE A 108 19.34 -5.86 -9.13
C PHE A 108 18.73 -6.64 -7.97
N ALA A 109 17.80 -7.54 -8.29
CA ALA A 109 17.16 -8.41 -7.33
C ALA A 109 17.02 -9.81 -7.94
N VAL A 110 17.34 -10.82 -7.13
CA VAL A 110 17.11 -12.23 -7.48
C VAL A 110 15.91 -12.69 -6.65
N PRO A 111 14.76 -13.01 -7.25
CA PRO A 111 13.64 -13.59 -6.53
C PRO A 111 14.04 -14.93 -5.91
N GLU A 112 13.66 -15.19 -4.66
CA GLU A 112 14.09 -16.39 -3.92
C GLU A 112 13.74 -17.68 -4.67
N LYS A 113 12.55 -17.77 -5.27
CA LYS A 113 12.14 -18.92 -6.07
C LYS A 113 13.05 -19.19 -7.27
N ILE A 114 13.61 -18.14 -7.88
CA ILE A 114 14.58 -18.28 -8.98
C ILE A 114 15.94 -18.71 -8.43
N TYR A 115 16.37 -18.13 -7.31
CA TYR A 115 17.61 -18.52 -6.63
C TYR A 115 17.59 -20.01 -6.22
N GLU A 116 16.51 -20.50 -5.63
CA GLU A 116 16.32 -21.92 -5.28
C GLU A 116 16.39 -22.83 -6.53
N GLY A 117 15.78 -22.40 -7.63
CA GLY A 117 15.87 -23.10 -8.91
C GLY A 117 17.30 -23.17 -9.46
N ILE A 118 18.05 -22.05 -9.39
CA ILE A 118 19.45 -21.98 -9.82
C ILE A 118 20.32 -22.87 -8.93
N GLN A 119 20.09 -22.91 -7.62
CA GLN A 119 20.83 -23.77 -6.68
C GLN A 119 20.81 -25.24 -7.08
N ALA A 120 19.71 -25.72 -7.68
CA ALA A 120 19.60 -27.09 -8.14
C ALA A 120 20.32 -27.38 -9.47
N VAL A 121 20.59 -26.35 -10.29
CA VAL A 121 21.00 -26.50 -11.70
C VAL A 121 22.42 -25.95 -11.95
N ASP A 122 22.83 -24.87 -11.28
CA ASP A 122 24.14 -24.22 -11.45
C ASP A 122 24.75 -23.79 -10.10
N PRO A 123 25.48 -24.71 -9.43
CA PRO A 123 26.13 -24.43 -8.16
C PRO A 123 27.23 -23.35 -8.23
N VAL A 124 27.79 -23.08 -9.40
CA VAL A 124 28.86 -22.07 -9.57
C VAL A 124 28.25 -20.68 -9.56
N LEU A 125 27.14 -20.48 -10.27
CA LEU A 125 26.39 -19.23 -10.24
C LEU A 125 25.84 -18.95 -8.83
N THR A 126 25.31 -19.96 -8.13
CA THR A 126 24.80 -19.82 -6.76
C THR A 126 25.87 -19.30 -5.79
N LYS A 127 27.08 -19.87 -5.82
CA LYS A 127 28.19 -19.38 -4.97
C LYS A 127 28.54 -17.92 -5.20
N THR A 128 28.39 -17.46 -6.44
CA THR A 128 28.67 -16.07 -6.80
C THR A 128 27.59 -15.13 -6.25
N ILE A 129 26.32 -15.51 -6.40
CA ILE A 129 25.17 -14.76 -5.86
C ILE A 129 25.15 -14.77 -4.33
N ASP A 130 25.60 -15.86 -3.69
CA ASP A 130 25.64 -16.00 -2.23
C ASP A 130 26.48 -14.93 -1.55
N THR A 131 27.53 -14.44 -2.21
CA THR A 131 28.36 -13.35 -1.67
C THR A 131 27.57 -12.06 -1.42
N ALA A 132 26.48 -11.86 -2.16
CA ALA A 132 25.58 -10.71 -2.03
C ALA A 132 24.32 -11.02 -1.19
N ARG A 133 24.15 -12.28 -0.72
CA ARG A 133 22.95 -12.73 -0.02
C ARG A 133 23.07 -12.50 1.49
N THR A 134 22.05 -11.92 2.10
CA THR A 134 21.93 -11.81 3.56
C THR A 134 20.52 -12.23 3.97
N VAL A 135 20.42 -13.23 4.83
CA VAL A 135 19.13 -13.69 5.37
C VAL A 135 18.91 -13.07 6.74
N LYS A 136 17.79 -12.36 6.91
CA LYS A 136 17.35 -11.82 8.20
C LYS A 136 15.99 -12.41 8.55
N TYR A 137 15.90 -13.00 9.72
CA TYR A 137 14.63 -13.51 10.24
C TYR A 137 13.87 -12.39 10.96
N GLY A 138 12.60 -12.21 10.61
CA GLY A 138 11.71 -11.27 11.30
C GLY A 138 11.16 -11.85 12.60
N ALA A 139 10.52 -11.00 13.41
CA ALA A 139 9.78 -11.45 14.58
C ALA A 139 8.60 -12.35 14.16
N PRO A 140 8.26 -13.39 14.96
CA PRO A 140 7.14 -14.26 14.65
C PRO A 140 5.82 -13.49 14.71
N LYS A 141 5.03 -13.56 13.63
CA LYS A 141 3.65 -13.05 13.60
C LYS A 141 2.72 -14.14 14.11
N ILE A 142 2.31 -14.05 15.37
CA ILE A 142 1.38 -14.99 16.00
C ILE A 142 -0.06 -14.49 15.76
N THR A 143 -0.90 -15.34 15.20
CA THR A 143 -2.34 -15.07 15.00
C THR A 143 -3.13 -16.20 15.63
N LEU A 144 -4.11 -15.88 16.46
CA LEU A 144 -5.01 -16.87 17.02
C LEU A 144 -6.04 -17.27 15.95
N VAL A 145 -6.28 -18.57 15.79
CA VAL A 145 -7.28 -19.15 14.89
C VAL A 145 -8.07 -20.19 15.66
N LYS A 146 -9.39 -20.20 15.50
CA LYS A 146 -10.27 -21.24 16.05
C LYS A 146 -10.34 -22.41 15.06
N GLU A 147 -9.98 -23.61 15.50
CA GLU A 147 -10.20 -24.84 14.72
C GLU A 147 -11.71 -25.14 14.65
N ALA A 148 -12.16 -25.61 13.48
CA ALA A 148 -13.57 -25.89 13.17
C ALA A 148 -14.05 -27.18 13.84
#